data_AF-A0A3C0GBE7-F1
#
_entry.id   AF-A0A3C0GBE7-F1
#
_cell.length_a   1.000
_cell.length_b   1.000
_cell.length_c   1.000
_cell.angle_alpha   90.00
_cell.angle_beta   90.00
_cell.angle_gamma   90.00
#
_symmetry.space_group_name_H-M   'P 1'
#
loop_
_entity.id
_entity.type
_entity.pdbx_description
1 polymer ?
#
loop_
_entity_poly.entity_id
_entity_poly.type
_entity_poly.pdbx_seq_one_letter_code
_entity_poly.pdbx_strand_id
1 'polypeptide(L)'
;MAIVVKIGPGANDAKVRLEMDIRKSMNGDLMIFDHGDIDIVLSTKNNKVIAFPKETMNDLVYGAQNRLFSHLRKKGIVIPESIQAGSFYGSFEATLETASAEDLSSPKMALINISKFIDEERP
;
A
#
# COMPACT_ATOMS: atom_id res chain seq x y z
N MET A 1 -17.33 26.39 4.21
CA MET A 1 -16.57 26.00 5.41
C MET A 1 -17.40 25.01 6.20
N ALA A 2 -16.88 23.82 6.50
CA ALA A 2 -17.55 22.84 7.35
C ALA A 2 -16.79 22.74 8.68
N ILE A 3 -17.47 23.06 9.79
CA ILE A 3 -16.93 22.90 11.13
C ILE A 3 -17.39 21.54 11.66
N VAL A 4 -16.44 20.66 12.00
CA VAL A 4 -16.73 19.34 12.57
C VAL A 4 -16.43 19.39 14.06
N VAL A 5 -17.48 19.38 14.89
CA VAL A 5 -17.37 19.31 16.36
C VAL A 5 -17.52 17.85 16.80
N LYS A 6 -16.56 17.32 17.56
CA LYS A 6 -16.60 15.97 18.16
C LYS A 6 -16.45 16.09 19.67
N ILE A 7 -17.39 15.54 20.44
CA ILE A 7 -17.43 15.57 21.91
C ILE A 7 -17.46 14.13 22.43
N GLY A 8 -16.55 13.76 23.34
CA GLY A 8 -16.48 12.46 24.00
C GLY A 8 -15.04 11.96 24.21
N PRO A 9 -14.83 10.89 25.03
CA PRO A 9 -13.50 10.39 25.39
C PRO A 9 -12.66 9.88 24.19
N GLY A 10 -13.29 9.49 23.06
CA GLY A 10 -12.61 9.14 21.80
C GLY A 10 -12.39 10.32 20.83
N ALA A 11 -12.58 11.56 21.29
CA ALA A 11 -12.33 12.75 20.47
C ALA A 11 -10.84 12.92 20.12
N ASN A 12 -9.95 12.39 20.96
CA ASN A 12 -8.49 12.42 20.78
C ASN A 12 -7.90 11.12 20.20
N ASP A 13 -8.73 10.19 19.71
CA ASP A 13 -8.20 9.02 19.02
C ASP A 13 -7.38 9.49 17.82
N ALA A 14 -6.12 9.05 17.75
CA ALA A 14 -5.21 9.39 16.67
C ALA A 14 -5.80 8.93 15.33
N LYS A 15 -6.38 9.87 14.58
CA LYS A 15 -6.98 9.62 13.27
C LYS A 15 -5.97 9.98 12.20
N VAL A 16 -5.51 8.98 11.48
CA VAL A 16 -4.75 9.18 10.25
C VAL A 16 -5.74 9.36 9.11
N ARG A 17 -5.77 10.55 8.51
CA ARG A 17 -6.52 10.82 7.28
C ARG A 17 -5.57 10.67 6.10
N LEU A 18 -5.92 9.79 5.16
CA LEU A 18 -5.20 9.58 3.91
C LEU A 18 -6.09 10.09 2.76
N GLU A 19 -5.52 10.85 1.84
CA GLU A 19 -6.22 11.31 0.63
C GLU A 19 -5.62 10.58 -0.57
N MET A 20 -6.30 9.53 -1.03
CA MET A 20 -5.82 8.62 -2.07
C MET A 20 -6.96 8.13 -2.97
N ASP A 21 -6.71 7.90 -4.26
CA ASP A 21 -7.62 7.15 -5.16
C ASP A 21 -7.51 5.65 -4.86
N ILE A 22 -8.45 5.18 -4.03
CA ILE A 22 -8.59 3.79 -3.63
C ILE A 22 -9.97 3.28 -4.03
N ARG A 23 -9.99 2.10 -4.65
CA ARG A 23 -11.22 1.34 -4.90
C ARG A 23 -11.17 0.01 -4.16
N LYS A 24 -12.33 -0.48 -3.75
CA LYS A 24 -12.47 -1.79 -3.14
C LYS A 24 -12.98 -2.78 -4.19
N SER A 25 -12.25 -3.86 -4.40
CA SER A 25 -12.66 -4.93 -5.31
C SER A 25 -13.76 -5.80 -4.67
N MET A 26 -14.39 -6.67 -5.48
CA MET A 26 -15.45 -7.56 -4.99
C MET A 26 -14.99 -8.54 -3.91
N ASN A 27 -13.73 -8.99 -3.96
CA ASN A 27 -13.17 -9.89 -2.95
C ASN A 27 -12.75 -9.16 -1.66
N GLY A 28 -12.79 -7.83 -1.66
CA GLY A 28 -12.48 -6.97 -0.52
C GLY A 28 -11.06 -6.42 -0.47
N ASP A 29 -10.26 -6.67 -1.51
CA ASP A 29 -8.92 -6.10 -1.65
C ASP A 29 -8.99 -4.60 -1.98
N LEU A 30 -7.94 -3.88 -1.60
CA LEU A 30 -7.83 -2.44 -1.87
C LEU A 30 -6.96 -2.25 -3.10
N MET A 31 -7.49 -1.57 -4.11
CA MET A 31 -6.81 -1.20 -5.35
C MET A 31 -6.50 0.29 -5.29
N ILE A 32 -5.24 0.65 -5.46
CA ILE A 32 -4.70 2.00 -5.30
C ILE A 32 -4.13 2.44 -6.65
N PHE A 33 -4.64 3.56 -7.18
CA PHE A 33 -4.36 4.00 -8.56
C PHE A 33 -3.56 5.31 -8.63
N ASP A 34 -3.12 5.82 -7.49
CA ASP A 34 -2.55 7.16 -7.33
C ASP A 34 -1.13 7.37 -7.89
N HIS A 35 -0.36 6.30 -8.08
CA HIS A 35 1.00 6.39 -8.61
C HIS A 35 0.99 6.47 -10.13
N GLY A 36 1.86 7.26 -10.77
CA GLY A 36 1.86 7.47 -12.22
C GLY A 36 2.09 6.21 -13.07
N ASP A 37 3.01 5.34 -12.63
CA ASP A 37 3.45 4.17 -13.43
C ASP A 37 2.85 2.81 -13.03
N ILE A 38 2.34 2.67 -11.79
CA ILE A 38 1.96 1.38 -11.21
C ILE A 38 0.61 1.43 -10.50
N ASP A 39 -0.13 0.33 -10.58
CA ASP A 39 -1.31 0.07 -9.76
C ASP A 39 -0.93 -0.86 -8.61
N ILE A 40 -1.35 -0.50 -7.39
CA ILE A 40 -0.98 -1.26 -6.20
C ILE A 40 -2.24 -1.92 -5.64
N VAL A 41 -2.18 -3.25 -5.47
CA VAL A 41 -3.24 -4.03 -4.84
C VAL A 41 -2.76 -4.54 -3.49
N LEU A 42 -3.48 -4.17 -2.44
CA LEU A 42 -3.30 -4.66 -1.08
C LEU A 42 -4.35 -5.75 -0.82
N SER A 43 -3.91 -7.02 -0.86
CA SER A 43 -4.74 -8.17 -0.56
C SER A 43 -4.71 -8.46 0.94
N THR A 44 -5.74 -8.01 1.63
CA THR A 44 -5.85 -8.15 3.09
C THR A 44 -6.07 -9.60 3.52
N LYS A 45 -6.79 -10.39 2.71
CA LYS A 45 -7.08 -11.81 2.96
C LYS A 45 -5.87 -12.70 2.75
N ASN A 46 -5.09 -12.43 1.71
CA ASN A 46 -3.92 -13.23 1.35
C ASN A 46 -2.62 -12.68 1.95
N ASN A 47 -2.72 -11.63 2.77
CA ASN A 47 -1.59 -10.95 3.41
C ASN A 47 -0.47 -10.58 2.43
N LYS A 48 -0.83 -9.99 1.28
CA LYS A 48 0.08 -9.75 0.16
C LYS A 48 -0.11 -8.36 -0.44
N VAL A 49 0.97 -7.74 -0.90
CA VAL A 49 0.96 -6.53 -1.73
C VAL A 49 1.43 -6.91 -3.12
N ILE A 50 0.73 -6.41 -4.14
CA ILE A 50 1.03 -6.66 -5.55
C ILE A 50 1.10 -5.31 -6.26
N ALA A 51 2.11 -5.12 -7.10
CA ALA A 51 2.24 -3.96 -7.97
C ALA A 51 2.14 -4.40 -9.43
N PHE A 52 1.19 -3.81 -10.15
CA PHE A 52 0.96 -4.04 -11.57
C PHE A 52 1.46 -2.84 -12.39
N PRO A 53 1.99 -3.08 -13.59
CA PRO A 53 2.22 -2.00 -14.54
C PRO A 53 0.85 -1.42 -14.96
N LYS A 54 0.68 -0.10 -14.94
CA LYS A 54 -0.55 0.53 -15.47
C LYS A 54 -0.66 0.37 -16.99
N GLU A 55 0.49 0.49 -17.65
CA GLU A 55 0.62 0.46 -19.11
C GLU A 55 1.66 -0.61 -19.50
N THR A 56 2.44 -0.34 -20.55
CA THR A 56 3.49 -1.26 -21.00
C THR A 56 4.65 -1.30 -20.02
N MET A 57 5.11 -2.51 -19.70
CA MET A 57 6.29 -2.74 -18.87
C MET A 57 7.53 -2.10 -19.51
N ASN A 58 8.21 -1.24 -18.77
CA ASN A 58 9.45 -0.57 -19.16
C ASN A 58 10.35 -0.34 -17.93
N ASP A 59 11.53 0.23 -18.15
CA ASP A 59 12.52 0.46 -17.09
C ASP A 59 12.04 1.40 -15.98
N LEU A 60 11.19 2.39 -16.32
CA LEU A 60 10.62 3.32 -15.34
C LEU A 60 9.62 2.60 -14.43
N VAL A 61 8.75 1.79 -15.02
CA VAL A 61 7.76 0.97 -14.29
C VAL A 61 8.46 -0.03 -13.38
N TYR A 62 9.47 -0.75 -13.90
CA TYR A 62 10.30 -1.64 -13.09
C TYR A 62 10.98 -0.89 -11.93
N GLY A 63 11.53 0.29 -12.23
CA GLY A 63 12.13 1.16 -11.23
C GLY A 63 11.14 1.53 -10.13
N ALA A 64 9.92 1.94 -10.48
CA ALA A 64 8.87 2.30 -9.54
C ALA A 64 8.47 1.10 -8.65
N GLN A 65 8.29 -0.09 -9.24
CA GLN A 65 8.04 -1.33 -8.49
C GLN A 65 9.17 -1.62 -7.49
N ASN A 66 10.42 -1.56 -7.95
CA ASN A 66 11.57 -1.82 -7.10
C ASN A 66 11.70 -0.79 -5.96
N ARG A 67 11.40 0.49 -6.22
CA ARG A 67 11.37 1.54 -5.19
C ARG A 67 10.27 1.31 -4.16
N LEU A 68 9.06 0.94 -4.59
CA LEU A 68 7.95 0.58 -3.70
C LEU A 68 8.35 -0.58 -2.76
N PHE A 69 8.80 -1.71 -3.30
CA PHE A 69 9.15 -2.87 -2.47
C PHE A 69 10.40 -2.60 -1.62
N SER A 70 11.35 -1.80 -2.10
CA SER A 70 12.47 -1.33 -1.29
C SER A 70 12.02 -0.44 -0.13
N HIS A 71 11.05 0.45 -0.35
CA HIS A 71 10.45 1.29 0.70
C HIS A 71 9.76 0.42 1.75
N LEU A 72 8.88 -0.50 1.33
CA LEU A 72 8.15 -1.40 2.24
C LEU A 72 9.10 -2.32 3.03
N ARG A 73 10.14 -2.85 2.36
CA ARG A 73 11.17 -3.68 3.00
C ARG A 73 11.91 -2.88 4.08
N LYS A 74 12.39 -1.67 3.78
CA LYS A 74 13.13 -0.82 4.73
C LYS A 74 12.30 -0.45 5.96
N LYS A 75 10.97 -0.44 5.83
CA LYS A 75 10.02 -0.16 6.93
C LYS A 75 9.57 -1.41 7.69
N GLY A 76 10.04 -2.60 7.32
CA GLY A 76 9.64 -3.86 7.96
C GLY A 76 8.18 -4.24 7.73
N ILE A 77 7.63 -3.88 6.56
CA ILE A 77 6.23 -4.15 6.22
C ILE A 77 6.06 -5.45 5.43
N VAL A 78 7.06 -5.80 4.62
CA VAL A 78 7.06 -7.01 3.79
C VAL A 78 8.24 -7.90 4.15
N ILE A 79 8.04 -9.20 4.00
CA ILE A 79 9.07 -10.22 4.17
C ILE A 79 10.04 -10.10 2.99
N PRO A 80 11.32 -9.74 3.19
CA PRO A 80 12.25 -9.42 2.10
C PRO A 80 12.44 -10.56 1.09
N GLU A 81 12.50 -11.80 1.56
CA GLU A 81 12.68 -13.00 0.74
C GLU A 81 11.43 -13.41 -0.04
N SER A 82 10.27 -12.81 0.26
CA SER A 82 9.03 -13.03 -0.47
C SER A 82 8.85 -12.11 -1.67
N ILE A 83 9.75 -11.14 -1.88
CA ILE A 83 9.68 -10.20 -3.01
C ILE A 83 10.04 -10.96 -4.29
N GLN A 84 9.07 -11.11 -5.17
CA GLN A 84 9.22 -11.89 -6.41
C GLN A 84 8.33 -11.36 -7.54
N ALA A 85 8.56 -11.86 -8.75
CA ALA A 85 7.63 -11.65 -9.87
C ALA A 85 6.32 -12.41 -9.60
N GLY A 86 5.18 -11.78 -9.87
CA GLY A 86 3.86 -12.39 -9.71
C GLY A 86 3.41 -13.17 -10.95
N SER A 87 2.24 -13.79 -10.85
CA SER A 87 1.67 -14.60 -11.94
C SER A 87 1.22 -13.77 -13.16
N PHE A 88 1.01 -12.47 -13.00
CA PHE A 88 0.68 -11.57 -14.10
C PHE A 88 1.97 -10.99 -14.70
N TYR A 89 2.02 -10.89 -16.04
CA TYR A 89 3.20 -10.39 -16.72
C TYR A 89 3.59 -8.99 -16.24
N GLY A 90 4.84 -8.83 -15.82
CA GLY A 90 5.37 -7.57 -15.31
C GLY A 90 4.89 -7.19 -13.90
N SER A 91 4.13 -8.04 -13.21
CA SER A 91 3.74 -7.80 -11.81
C SER A 91 4.83 -8.19 -10.82
N PHE A 92 4.94 -7.43 -9.73
CA PHE A 92 5.76 -7.75 -8.57
C PHE A 92 4.86 -7.99 -7.36
N GLU A 93 5.23 -8.92 -6.50
CA GLU A 93 4.49 -9.21 -5.28
C GLU A 93 5.40 -9.48 -4.09
N ALA A 94 4.88 -9.24 -2.88
CA ALA A 94 5.51 -9.63 -1.63
C ALA A 94 4.47 -9.92 -0.55
N THR A 95 4.81 -10.85 0.35
CA THR A 95 4.03 -11.17 1.53
C THR A 95 4.29 -10.13 2.62
N LEU A 96 3.21 -9.69 3.28
CA LEU A 96 3.30 -8.78 4.42
C LEU A 96 3.83 -9.49 5.66
N GLU A 97 4.55 -8.75 6.48
CA GLU A 97 4.95 -9.21 7.81
C GLU A 97 3.72 -9.45 8.70
N THR A 98 3.83 -10.36 9.66
CA THR A 98 2.79 -10.57 10.66
C THR A 98 2.99 -9.60 11.80
N ALA A 99 1.93 -8.90 12.21
CA ALA A 99 2.00 -7.96 13.32
C ALA A 99 2.41 -8.68 14.62
N SER A 100 3.35 -8.10 15.36
CA SER A 100 3.84 -8.66 16.63
C SER A 100 2.87 -8.46 17.80
N ALA A 101 1.90 -7.56 17.65
CA ALA A 101 0.91 -7.22 18.66
C ALA A 101 -0.49 -7.22 18.04
N GLU A 102 -1.49 -7.64 18.82
CA GLU A 102 -2.89 -7.75 18.39
C GLU A 102 -3.49 -6.39 17.98
N ASP A 103 -3.00 -5.30 18.57
CA ASP A 103 -3.44 -3.94 18.25
C ASP A 103 -2.85 -3.41 16.93
N LEU A 104 -1.79 -4.06 16.41
CA LEU A 104 -1.19 -3.68 15.13
C LEU A 104 -1.80 -4.49 13.98
N SER A 105 -2.02 -3.81 12.87
CA SER A 105 -2.54 -4.42 11.66
C SER A 105 -1.58 -4.17 10.51
N SER A 106 -0.93 -5.23 10.02
CA SER A 106 0.01 -5.15 8.89
C SER A 106 -0.61 -4.53 7.65
N PRO A 107 -1.86 -4.86 7.24
CA PRO A 107 -2.48 -4.21 6.10
C PRO A 107 -2.72 -2.70 6.30
N LYS A 108 -3.09 -2.26 7.51
CA LYS A 108 -3.24 -0.81 7.79
C LYS A 108 -1.90 -0.09 7.72
N MET A 109 -0.85 -0.69 8.28
CA MET A 109 0.50 -0.14 8.21
C MET A 109 1.04 -0.13 6.78
N ALA A 110 0.74 -1.15 5.99
CA ALA A 110 1.06 -1.18 4.57
C ALA A 110 0.38 -0.04 3.82
N LEU A 111 -0.92 0.18 4.04
CA LEU A 111 -1.65 1.28 3.42
C LEU A 111 -1.06 2.65 3.75
N ILE A 112 -0.70 2.90 5.01
CA ILE A 112 -0.06 4.15 5.43
C ILE A 112 1.29 4.36 4.74
N ASN A 113 2.12 3.32 4.63
CA ASN A 113 3.42 3.44 3.99
C ASN A 113 3.31 3.55 2.46
N ILE A 114 2.34 2.88 1.84
CA ILE A 114 2.04 3.06 0.40
C ILE A 114 1.63 4.51 0.13
N SER A 115 0.77 5.10 0.94
CA SER A 115 0.42 6.52 0.83
C SER A 115 1.66 7.42 0.86
N LYS A 116 2.54 7.20 1.84
CA LYS A 116 3.77 8.00 1.98
C LYS A 116 4.71 7.82 0.81
N PHE A 117 4.87 6.59 0.31
CA PHE A 117 5.67 6.31 -0.88
C PHE A 117 5.15 7.07 -2.10
N ILE A 118 3.84 7.06 -2.31
CA ILE A 118 3.21 7.81 -3.41
C ILE A 118 3.48 9.30 -3.25
N ASP A 119 3.33 9.85 -2.04
CA ASP A 119 3.61 11.26 -1.77
C ASP A 119 5.09 11.63 -1.98
N GLU A 120 6.02 10.71 -1.70
CA GLU A 120 7.46 10.88 -1.94
C GLU A 120 7.84 10.84 -3.44
N GLU A 121 7.06 10.15 -4.28
CA GLU A 121 7.28 10.05 -5.73
C GLU A 121 6.59 11.16 -6.54
N ARG A 122 5.70 11.95 -5.91
CA ARG A 122 5.04 13.10 -6.57
C ARG A 122 6.07 14.21 -6.86
N PRO A 123 6.11 14.78 -8.08
CA PRO A 123 7.00 15.90 -8.43
C PRO A 123 6.79 17.16 -7.59
#